data_AF-A0A523WFA0-F1
#
_entry.id   AF-A0A523WFA0-F1
#
_cell.length_a   1.000
_cell.length_b   1.000
_cell.length_c   1.000
_cell.angle_alpha   90.00
_cell.angle_beta   90.00
_cell.angle_gamma   90.00
#
_symmetry.space_group_name_H-M   'P 1'
#
loop_
_entity.id
_entity.type
_entity.pdbx_description
1 polymer ?
#
loop_
_entity_poly.entity_id
_entity_poly.type
_entity_poly.pdbx_seq_one_letter_code
_entity_poly.pdbx_strand_id
1 'polypeptide(L)' 'MKNQKRIAILTGGGDCPGINAVIRAVAKKAIYEKDMEVIGIE' A
#
# COMPACT_ATOMS: atom_id res chain seq x y z
N MET A 1 -0.75 -3.22 -23.75
CA MET A 1 -0.87 -2.43 -22.50
C MET A 1 -0.23 -3.26 -21.39
N LYS A 2 0.83 -2.76 -20.72
CA LYS A 2 1.49 -3.51 -19.64
C LYS A 2 0.47 -3.73 -18.51
N ASN A 3 0.25 -4.98 -18.13
CA ASN A 3 -0.59 -5.31 -16.98
C ASN A 3 0.22 -5.00 -15.71
N GLN A 4 0.31 -3.73 -15.32
CA GLN A 4 0.96 -3.34 -14.07
C GLN A 4 0.24 -4.02 -12.90
N LYS A 5 1.02 -4.64 -12.03
CA LYS A 5 0.48 -5.30 -10.84
C LYS A 5 -0.02 -4.22 -9.88
N ARG A 6 -1.17 -4.46 -9.25
CA ARG A 6 -1.82 -3.49 -8.37
C ARG A 6 -2.10 -4.10 -7.03
N ILE A 7 -1.92 -3.32 -5.97
CA ILE A 7 -2.30 -3.68 -4.61
C ILE A 7 -3.19 -2.60 -4.02
N ALA A 8 -4.11 -3.03 -3.16
CA ALA A 8 -4.94 -2.13 -2.38
C ALA A 8 -4.65 -2.30 -0.88
N ILE A 9 -4.64 -1.20 -0.14
CA ILE A 9 -4.41 -1.17 1.31
C ILE A 9 -5.69 -0.67 1.96
N LEU A 10 -6.28 -1.51 2.82
CA LEU A 10 -7.43 -1.20 3.66
C LEU A 10 -6.99 -1.32 5.13
N THR A 11 -7.28 -0.31 5.94
CA THR A 11 -7.12 -0.37 7.39
C THR A 11 -8.47 -0.64 8.01
N GLY A 12 -8.62 -1.78 8.70
CA GLY A 12 -9.83 -2.12 9.47
C GLY A 12 -9.57 -2.11 10.97
N GLY A 13 -10.59 -1.79 11.76
CA GLY A 13 -10.52 -1.77 13.23
C GLY A 13 -10.21 -0.38 13.80
N GLY A 14 -9.81 -0.34 15.08
CA GLY A 14 -9.43 0.89 15.77
C GLY A 14 -8.02 1.36 15.41
N ASP A 15 -7.71 2.63 15.69
CA ASP A 15 -6.39 3.20 15.43
C ASP A 15 -5.32 2.57 16.33
N CYS A 16 -4.12 2.42 15.77
CA CYS A 16 -2.98 1.78 16.41
C CYS A 16 -1.70 2.53 16.04
N PRO A 17 -0.83 2.86 17.02
CA PRO A 17 0.49 3.39 16.74
C PRO A 17 1.26 2.47 15.78
N GLY A 18 1.57 2.99 14.59
CA GLY A 18 2.36 2.27 13.58
C GLY A 18 1.60 1.90 12.31
N ILE A 19 0.28 2.05 12.24
CA ILE A 19 -0.50 1.82 11.01
C ILE A 19 0.08 2.64 9.84
N ASN A 20 0.34 3.93 10.07
CA ASN A 20 0.96 4.78 9.05
C ASN A 20 2.37 4.34 8.65
N ALA A 21 3.14 3.78 9.58
CA ALA A 21 4.47 3.24 9.28
C ALA A 21 4.39 2.00 8.39
N VAL A 22 3.43 1.11 8.65
CA VAL A 22 3.15 -0.09 7.83
C VAL A 22 2.69 0.31 6.43
N ILE A 23 1.70 1.21 6.32
CA ILE A 23 1.22 1.73 5.03
C ILE A 23 2.39 2.29 4.22
N ARG A 24 3.23 3.13 4.84
CA ARG A 24 4.41 3.72 4.19
C ARG A 24 5.41 2.66 3.73
N ALA A 25 5.72 1.67 4.56
CA ALA A 25 6.68 0.62 4.23
C ALA A 25 6.21 -0.20 3.02
N VAL A 26 4.94 -0.61 3.03
CA VAL A 26 4.33 -1.39 1.93
C VAL A 26 4.28 -0.56 0.64
N ALA A 27 3.76 0.67 0.71
CA ALA A 27 3.61 1.53 -0.46
C ALA A 27 4.95 1.87 -1.10
N LYS A 28 5.97 2.24 -0.30
CA LYS A 28 7.31 2.54 -0.82
C LYS A 28 7.91 1.35 -1.55
N LYS A 29 7.83 0.15 -0.96
CA LYS A 29 8.38 -1.05 -1.57
C LYS A 29 7.66 -1.40 -2.88
N ALA A 30 6.34 -1.31 -2.89
CA ALA A 30 5.53 -1.60 -4.07
C ALA A 30 5.84 -0.64 -5.24
N ILE A 31 5.92 0.66 -4.96
CA ILE A 31 6.17 1.68 -5.99
C ILE A 31 7.62 1.61 -6.50
N TYR A 32 8.60 1.65 -5.58
CA TYR A 32 10.00 1.86 -5.97
C TYR A 32 10.74 0.59 -6.37
N GLU A 33 10.40 -0.56 -5.78
CA GLU A 33 11.14 -1.81 -6.04
C GLU A 33 10.36 -2.80 -6.91
N LYS A 34 9.03 -2.66 -7.00
CA LYS A 34 8.16 -3.63 -7.67
C LYS A 34 7.40 -3.08 -8.87
N ASP A 35 7.49 -1.77 -9.16
CA ASP A 35 6.78 -1.12 -10.27
C ASP A 35 5.27 -1.43 -10.24
N MET A 36 4.67 -1.27 -9.05
CA MET A 36 3.27 -1.57 -8.77
C MET A 36 2.47 -0.30 -8.49
N GLU A 37 1.20 -0.29 -8.91
CA GLU A 37 0.23 0.71 -8.49
C GLU A 37 -0.29 0.39 -7.08
N VAL A 38 -0.46 1.42 -6.25
CA VAL A 38 -0.95 1.30 -4.88
C VAL A 38 -2.22 2.12 -4.73
N ILE A 39 -3.28 1.48 -4.24
CA ILE A 39 -4.59 2.09 -4.02
C ILE A 39 -4.90 2.07 -2.52
N GLY A 40 -5.32 3.19 -1.94
CA GLY A 40 -5.89 3.23 -0.59
C GLY A 40 -7.40 2.99 -0.64
N ILE A 41 -7.93 2.22 0.30
CA ILE A 41 -9.37 1.99 0.46
C ILE A 41 -9.80 2.52 1.83
N GLU A 42 -10.94 3.20 1.84
CA GLU A 42 -11.67 3.69 3.02
C GLU A 42 -12.82 2.74 3.37
#